data_AF-A0A5C7R9H9-F1
#
_entry.id   AF-A0A5C7R9H9-F1
#
_cell.length_a   1.000
_cell.length_b   1.000
_cell.length_c   1.000
_cell.angle_alpha   90.00
_cell.angle_beta   90.00
_cell.angle_gamma   90.00
#
_symmetry.space_group_name_H-M   'P 1'
#
loop_
_entity.id
_entity.type
_entity.pdbx_description
1 polymer ?
#
loop_
_entity_poly.entity_id
_entity_poly.type
_entity_poly.pdbx_seq_one_letter_code
_entity_poly.pdbx_strand_id
1 'polypeptide(L)'
;MHSLSIPYAADLLVTSGKSPHDLEEELRFLLAVKLFEMHRLSLGKAAEFCGMVKLRFMFELGRLKVPVVNLCDNQIQDELHD
;
A
#
# COMPACT_ATOMS: atom_id res chain seq x y z
N MET A 1 -6.04 8.89 -18.34
CA MET A 1 -6.18 8.19 -17.05
C MET A 1 -6.59 6.75 -17.33
N HIS A 2 -5.99 5.78 -16.65
CA HIS A 2 -6.40 4.38 -16.74
C HIS A 2 -7.11 4.00 -15.44
N SER A 3 -8.18 3.22 -15.54
CA SER A 3 -8.96 2.72 -14.40
C SER A 3 -8.82 1.21 -14.27
N LEU A 4 -8.58 0.74 -13.06
CA LEU A 4 -8.59 -0.68 -12.71
C LEU A 4 -9.93 -1.01 -12.04
N SER A 5 -10.64 -2.01 -12.56
CA SER A 5 -11.87 -2.54 -11.95
C SER A 5 -11.65 -3.99 -11.57
N ILE A 6 -11.83 -4.32 -10.29
CA ILE A 6 -11.63 -5.66 -9.75
C ILE A 6 -12.98 -6.15 -9.24
N PRO A 7 -13.61 -7.15 -9.89
CA PRO A 7 -14.79 -7.78 -9.33
C PRO A 7 -14.40 -8.54 -8.05
N TYR A 8 -15.19 -8.38 -6.99
CA TYR A 8 -15.05 -9.13 -5.76
C TYR A 8 -16.40 -9.74 -5.37
N ALA A 9 -16.36 -10.85 -4.64
CA ALA A 9 -17.56 -11.58 -4.27
C ALA A 9 -18.36 -10.82 -3.19
N ALA A 10 -19.70 -10.87 -3.28
CA ALA A 10 -20.57 -10.10 -2.37
C ALA A 10 -20.45 -10.56 -0.90
N ASP A 11 -20.09 -11.81 -0.66
CA ASP A 11 -19.80 -12.36 0.66
C ASP A 11 -18.56 -11.71 1.32
N LEU A 12 -17.65 -11.12 0.54
CA LEU A 12 -16.54 -10.33 1.08
C LEU A 12 -17.03 -9.09 1.84
N LEU A 13 -18.13 -8.47 1.39
CA LEU A 13 -18.76 -7.36 2.12
C LEU A 13 -19.35 -7.84 3.45
N VAL A 14 -20.02 -9.00 3.41
CA VAL A 14 -20.64 -9.60 4.59
C VAL A 14 -19.57 -9.99 5.63
N THR A 15 -18.50 -10.65 5.20
CA THR A 15 -17.43 -11.12 6.07
C THR A 15 -16.54 -9.99 6.60
N SER A 16 -16.33 -8.93 5.82
CA SER A 16 -15.58 -7.74 6.28
C SER A 16 -16.38 -6.85 7.23
N GLY A 17 -17.72 -6.90 7.18
CA GLY A 17 -18.59 -6.01 7.93
C GLY A 17 -18.50 -4.54 7.50
N LYS A 18 -17.96 -4.27 6.30
CA LYS A 18 -17.68 -2.92 5.79
C LYS A 18 -18.70 -2.50 4.73
N SER A 19 -18.85 -1.20 4.57
CA SER A 19 -19.51 -0.66 3.37
C SER A 19 -18.67 -0.98 2.12
N PRO A 20 -19.27 -1.02 0.91
CA PRO A 20 -18.51 -1.20 -0.32
C PRO A 20 -17.36 -0.22 -0.48
N HIS A 21 -17.63 1.06 -0.20
CA HIS A 21 -16.61 2.12 -0.25
C HIS A 21 -15.43 1.84 0.70
N ASP A 22 -15.71 1.48 1.96
CA ASP A 22 -14.63 1.26 2.93
C ASP A 22 -13.79 0.01 2.62
N LEU A 23 -14.42 -1.03 2.06
CA LEU A 23 -13.72 -2.20 1.56
C LEU A 23 -12.85 -1.86 0.35
N GLU A 24 -13.37 -1.09 -0.61
CA GLU A 24 -12.63 -0.68 -1.80
C GLU A 24 -11.42 0.20 -1.46
N GLU A 25 -11.55 1.13 -0.50
CA GLU A 25 -10.43 1.94 0.00
C GLU A 25 -9.37 1.07 0.70
N GLU A 26 -9.80 0.08 1.50
CA GLU A 26 -8.88 -0.89 2.11
C GLU A 26 -8.15 -1.72 1.04
N LEU A 27 -8.86 -2.24 0.04
CA LEU A 27 -8.26 -3.01 -1.05
C LEU A 27 -7.26 -2.17 -1.85
N ARG A 28 -7.58 -0.89 -2.12
CA ARG A 28 -6.65 0.04 -2.77
C ARG A 28 -5.40 0.29 -1.93
N PHE A 29 -5.57 0.45 -0.62
CA PHE A 29 -4.45 0.57 0.31
C PHE A 29 -3.58 -0.69 0.32
N LEU A 30 -4.17 -1.88 0.45
CA LEU A 30 -3.45 -3.15 0.44
C LEU A 30 -2.69 -3.37 -0.88
N LEU A 31 -3.27 -2.98 -2.02
CA LEU A 31 -2.58 -3.02 -3.31
C LEU A 31 -1.38 -2.06 -3.34
N ALA A 32 -1.53 -0.84 -2.82
CA ALA A 32 -0.43 0.11 -2.70
C ALA A 32 0.72 -0.44 -1.84
N VAL A 33 0.37 -1.04 -0.69
CA VAL A 33 1.33 -1.70 0.21
C VAL A 33 2.05 -2.81 -0.53
N LYS A 34 1.34 -3.69 -1.23
CA LYS A 34 1.97 -4.81 -1.94
C LYS A 34 2.92 -4.34 -3.05
N LEU A 35 2.53 -3.31 -3.80
CA LEU A 35 3.38 -2.73 -4.84
C LEU A 35 4.62 -2.03 -4.24
N PHE A 36 4.49 -1.42 -3.06
CA PHE A 36 5.62 -0.86 -2.31
C PHE A 36 6.58 -1.95 -1.82
N GLU A 37 6.06 -3.02 -1.21
CA GLU A 37 6.85 -4.18 -0.76
C GLU A 37 7.66 -4.80 -1.92
N MET A 38 7.06 -4.89 -3.11
CA MET A 38 7.71 -5.43 -4.30
C MET A 38 8.65 -4.43 -5.01
N HIS A 39 8.93 -3.27 -4.40
CA HIS A 39 9.70 -2.16 -4.97
C HIS A 39 9.18 -1.69 -6.35
N ARG A 40 7.88 -1.88 -6.63
CA ARG A 40 7.22 -1.38 -7.85
C ARG A 40 6.76 0.06 -7.70
N LEU A 41 6.47 0.48 -6.46
CA LEU A 41 6.20 1.86 -6.10
C LEU A 41 7.16 2.31 -5.01
N SER A 42 7.70 3.52 -5.15
CA SER A 42 8.33 4.22 -4.02
C SER A 42 7.28 4.53 -2.95
N LEU A 43 7.70 4.77 -1.70
CA LEU A 43 6.83 5.19 -0.59
C LEU A 43 5.87 6.34 -0.97
N GLY A 44 6.38 7.38 -1.65
CA GLY A 44 5.58 8.53 -2.09
C GLY A 44 4.51 8.15 -3.12
N LYS A 45 4.91 7.42 -4.17
CA LYS A 45 3.98 6.91 -5.20
C LYS A 45 2.93 5.94 -4.66
N ALA A 46 3.28 5.12 -3.67
CA ALA A 46 2.32 4.23 -3.02
C ALA A 46 1.29 5.01 -2.20
N ALA A 47 1.71 6.05 -1.48
CA ALA A 47 0.80 6.95 -0.78
C ALA A 47 -0.14 7.67 -1.76
N GLU A 48 0.38 8.21 -2.87
CA GLU A 48 -0.41 8.84 -3.93
C GLU A 48 -1.42 7.86 -4.55
N PHE A 49 -1.00 6.61 -4.81
CA PHE A 49 -1.83 5.56 -5.39
C PHE A 49 -3.11 5.28 -4.59
N CYS A 50 -3.02 5.33 -3.26
CA CYS A 50 -4.18 5.15 -2.37
C CYS A 50 -4.78 6.48 -1.86
N GLY A 51 -4.44 7.61 -2.47
CA GLY A 51 -5.01 8.92 -2.12
C GLY A 51 -4.61 9.42 -0.73
N MET A 52 -3.48 8.96 -0.19
CA MET A 52 -3.00 9.32 1.14
C MET A 52 -1.80 10.26 1.07
N VAL A 53 -1.69 11.14 2.06
CA VAL A 53 -0.43 11.87 2.30
C VAL A 53 0.65 10.91 2.79
N LYS A 54 1.91 11.15 2.39
CA LYS A 54 3.05 10.26 2.68
C LYS A 54 3.17 9.88 4.16
N LEU A 55 3.01 10.84 5.07
CA LEU A 55 3.09 10.60 6.53
C LEU A 55 1.99 9.66 7.03
N ARG A 56 0.76 9.79 6.50
CA ARG A 56 -0.34 8.89 6.86
C ARG A 56 -0.07 7.48 6.36
N PHE A 57 0.40 7.34 5.13
CA PHE A 57 0.76 6.04 4.57
C PHE A 57 1.85 5.34 5.40
N MET A 58 2.90 6.06 5.80
CA MET A 58 3.94 5.55 6.71
C MET A 58 3.37 5.06 8.05
N PHE A 59 2.44 5.80 8.63
CA PHE A 59 1.79 5.42 9.88
C PHE A 59 0.96 4.12 9.71
N GLU A 60 0.20 3.99 8.63
CA GLU A 60 -0.58 2.78 8.34
C GLU A 60 0.30 1.56 8.03
N LEU A 61 1.44 1.74 7.36
CA LEU A 61 2.44 0.66 7.21
C LEU A 61 2.91 0.13 8.57
N GLY A 62 3.17 1.02 9.52
CA GLY A 62 3.52 0.65 10.89
C GLY A 62 2.44 -0.19 11.58
N ARG A 63 1.15 0.13 11.37
CA ARG A 63 0.02 -0.66 11.92
C ARG A 63 -0.05 -2.06 11.31
N LEU A 64 0.32 -2.20 10.04
CA LEU A 64 0.42 -3.50 9.35
C LEU A 64 1.73 -4.25 9.64
N LYS A 65 2.65 -3.67 10.45
CA LYS A 65 4.00 -4.20 10.70
C LYS A 65 4.83 -4.36 9.41
N VAL A 66 4.57 -3.52 8.41
CA VAL A 66 5.36 -3.45 7.18
C VAL A 66 6.52 -2.47 7.41
N PRO A 67 7.78 -2.87 7.22
CA PRO A 67 8.92 -1.97 7.37
C PRO A 67 8.82 -0.77 6.42
N VAL A 68 8.95 0.44 6.97
CA VAL A 68 8.95 1.69 6.18
C VAL A 68 10.27 1.86 5.42
N VAL A 69 11.36 1.30 5.98
CA VAL A 69 12.64 1.15 5.30
C VAL A 69 12.57 -0.14 4.49
N ASN A 70 12.11 -0.02 3.24
CA ASN A 70 12.11 -1.11 2.28
C ASN A 70 13.18 -0.83 1.20
N LEU A 71 14.43 -0.85 1.64
CA LEU A 71 15.59 -0.73 0.76
C LEU A 71 15.81 -2.08 0.07
N CYS A 72 15.97 -2.08 -1.25
CA CYS A 72 16.48 -3.25 -1.95
C CYS A 72 17.99 -3.38 -1.69
N ASP A 73 18.54 -4.60 -1.84
CA ASP A 73 19.94 -4.93 -1.50
C ASP A 73 20.96 -3.92 -2.04
N ASN A 74 20.72 -3.38 -3.23
CA ASN A 74 21.58 -2.40 -3.88
C ASN A 74 21.63 -1.06 -3.13
N GLN A 75 20.53 -0.62 -2.51
CA GLN A 75 20.47 0.64 -1.76
C GLN A 75 21.03 0.52 -0.34
N ILE A 76 21.00 -0.68 0.25
CA ILE A 76 21.62 -0.94 1.55
C ILE A 76 23.14 -0.79 1.44
N GLN A 77 23.75 -1.22 0.33
CA GLN A 77 25.19 -1.07 0.11
C GLN A 77 25.60 0.41 0.03
N ASP A 78 24.81 1.23 -0.66
CA ASP A 78 25.10 2.66 -0.80
C ASP A 78 25.01 3.39 0.56
N GLU A 79 24.04 3.05 1.43
CA GLU A 79 23.91 3.67 2.77
C GLU A 79 24.96 3.18 3.80
N LEU A 80 25.53 1.99 3.63
CA LEU A 80 26.58 1.47 4.54
C LEU A 80 27.98 2.05 4.24
N HIS A 81 28.14 2.71 3.10
CA HIS A 81 29.41 3.29 2.65
C HIS A 81 29.50 4.81 2.82
N ASP A 82 28.45 5.46 3.32
CA ASP A 82 28.42 6.85 3.83
C ASP A 82 28.56 6.91 5.36
#